data_AF-A0A380CFZ4-F1
#
_entry.id   AF-A0A380CFZ4-F1
#
_cell.length_a   1.000
_cell.length_b   1.000
_cell.length_c   1.000
_cell.angle_alpha   90.00
_cell.angle_beta   90.00
_cell.angle_gamma   90.00
#
_symmetry.space_group_name_H-M   'P 1'
#
loop_
_entity.id
_entity.type
_entity.pdbx_description
1 polymer ?
#
loop_
_entity_poly.entity_id
_entity_poly.type
_entity_poly.pdbx_seq_one_letter_code
_entity_poly.pdbx_strand_id
1 'polypeptide(L)' 'MQIIKCLKEDQHILYTIKTTDGTLLQHRLPIDTPSDKVIKILTIVEEYNAHKI' A
#
# COMPACT_ATOMS: atom_id res chain seq x y z
N MET A 1 -6.27 -1.08 9.21
CA MET A 1 -5.97 -0.83 7.78
C MET A 1 -6.23 -2.12 7.01
N GLN A 2 -6.76 -2.06 5.78
CA GLN A 2 -7.03 -3.25 4.97
C GLN A 2 -6.78 -2.98 3.48
N ILE A 3 -6.20 -3.95 2.77
CA ILE A 3 -6.15 -3.93 1.30
C ILE A 3 -7.53 -4.36 0.79
N ILE A 4 -8.25 -3.45 0.15
CA ILE A 4 -9.61 -3.71 -0.36
C ILE A 4 -9.63 -4.04 -1.85
N LYS A 5 -8.52 -3.79 -2.54
CA LYS A 5 -8.37 -4.09 -3.96
C LYS A 5 -6.90 -4.37 -4.25
N CYS A 6 -6.63 -5.44 -4.99
CA CYS A 6 -5.30 -5.79 -5.48
C CYS A 6 -5.45 -6.34 -6.90
N LEU A 7 -4.78 -5.71 -7.85
CA LEU A 7 -4.80 -6.03 -9.27
C LEU A 7 -3.37 -6.21 -9.75
N LYS A 8 -3.09 -7.34 -10.40
CA LYS A 8 -1.82 -7.56 -11.08
C LYS A 8 -1.95 -7.06 -12.51
N GLU A 9 -1.19 -6.04 -12.85
CA GLU A 9 -0.90 -5.59 -14.21
C GLU A 9 0.45 -6.16 -14.66
N ASP A 10 0.72 -6.18 -15.97
CA ASP A 10 1.90 -6.87 -16.54
C ASP A 10 3.20 -6.62 -15.78
N GLN A 11 3.52 -5.37 -15.45
CA GLN A 11 4.76 -4.98 -14.77
C GLN A 11 4.56 -4.42 -13.37
N HIS A 12 3.32 -4.33 -12.88
CA HIS A 12 3.02 -3.70 -11.60
C HIS A 12 1.84 -4.36 -10.87
N ILE A 13 1.86 -4.29 -9.55
CA ILE A 13 0.71 -4.59 -8.70
C ILE A 13 0.09 -3.25 -8.29
N LEU A 14 -1.17 -3.07 -8.64
CA LEU A 14 -1.98 -1.93 -8.23
C LEU A 14 -2.81 -2.36 -7.02
N TYR A 15 -2.66 -1.68 -5.88
CA TYR A 15 -3.42 -2.01 -4.69
C TYR A 15 -4.03 -0.76 -4.04
N THR A 16 -5.20 -0.94 -3.43
CA THR A 16 -5.92 0.10 -2.71
C THR A 16 -6.02 -0.29 -1.25
N ILE A 17 -5.55 0.62 -0.39
CA ILE A 17 -5.63 0.52 1.05
C ILE A 17 -6.80 1.38 1.53
N LYS A 18 -7.66 0.80 2.37
CA LYS A 18 -8.59 1.55 3.21
C LYS A 18 -8.00 1.69 4.61
N THR A 19 -7.78 2.93 5.01
CA THR A 19 -7.28 3.32 6.33
C THR A 19 -8.42 3.25 7.35
N THR A 20 -8.08 3.36 8.64
CA THR A 20 -9.05 3.27 9.75
C THR A 20 -10.03 4.44 9.78
N ASP A 21 -9.61 5.64 9.36
CA ASP A 21 -10.46 6.83 9.18
C ASP A 21 -11.34 6.77 7.91
N GLY A 22 -11.21 5.71 7.10
CA GLY A 22 -11.98 5.51 5.88
C GLY A 22 -11.36 6.11 4.62
N THR A 23 -10.21 6.79 4.73
CA THR A 23 -9.43 7.27 3.58
C THR A 23 -9.02 6.11 2.67
N LEU A 24 -9.05 6.36 1.35
CA LEU A 24 -8.62 5.40 0.34
C LEU A 24 -7.30 5.86 -0.28
N LEU A 25 -6.28 5.01 -0.20
CA LEU A 25 -4.96 5.25 -0.78
C LEU A 25 -4.68 4.22 -1.87
N GLN A 26 -4.31 4.68 -3.06
CA GLN A 26 -3.95 3.83 -4.18
C GLN A 26 -2.44 3.84 -4.38
N HIS A 27 -1.86 2.66 -4.51
CA HIS A 27 -0.44 2.46 -4.67
C HIS A 27 -0.16 1.56 -5.87
N ARG A 28 1.02 1.77 -6.46
CA ARG A 28 1.54 0.98 -7.58
C ARG A 28 2.91 0.46 -7.20
N LEU A 29 3.10 -0.85 -7.31
CA LEU A 29 4.34 -1.53 -6.99
C LEU A 29 4.85 -2.29 -8.21
N PRO A 30 6.02 -1.97 -8.78
CA PRO A 30 6.66 -2.84 -9.78
C PRO A 30 6.83 -4.28 -9.26
N ILE A 31 6.57 -5.29 -10.10
CA ILE A 31 6.69 -6.71 -9.68
C ILE A 31 8.14 -7.11 -9.35
N ASP A 32 9.11 -6.39 -9.88
CA ASP A 32 10.53 -6.53 -9.60
C ASP A 32 10.97 -5.77 -8.34
N THR A 33 10.03 -5.16 -7.60
CA THR A 33 10.35 -4.45 -6.37
C THR A 33 10.90 -5.43 -5.32
N PRO A 34 12.14 -5.23 -4.83
CA PRO A 34 12.72 -6.05 -3.78
C PRO A 34 11.87 -6.05 -2.50
N SER A 35 11.76 -7.20 -1.83
CA SER A 35 10.88 -7.39 -0.67
C SER A 35 11.19 -6.42 0.49
N ASP A 36 12.45 -6.04 0.69
CA ASP A 36 12.88 -5.04 1.68
C ASP A 36 12.29 -3.66 1.42
N LYS A 37 12.13 -3.28 0.14
CA LYS A 37 11.46 -2.03 -0.25
C LYS A 37 9.95 -2.11 -0.06
N VAL A 38 9.34 -3.28 -0.31
CA VAL A 38 7.91 -3.50 -0.05
C VAL A 38 7.60 -3.31 1.43
N ILE A 39 8.41 -3.90 2.32
CA ILE A 39 8.25 -3.77 3.77
C ILE A 39 8.34 -2.29 4.18
N LYS A 40 9.35 -1.55 3.69
CA LYS A 40 9.49 -0.12 3.98
C LYS A 40 8.27 0.69 3.55
N ILE A 41 7.71 0.43 2.37
CA ILE A 41 6.51 1.13 1.90
C ILE A 41 5.32 0.83 2.81
N LEU A 42 5.13 -0.43 3.22
CA LEU A 42 4.06 -0.81 4.14
C LEU A 42 4.22 -0.13 5.50
N THR A 43 5.43 -0.08 6.05
CA THR A 43 5.73 0.61 7.31
C THR A 43 5.44 2.11 7.22
N ILE A 44 5.88 2.79 6.17
CA ILE A 44 5.60 4.23 5.98
C ILE A 44 4.09 4.49 5.89
N VAL A 45 3.34 3.61 5.22
CA VAL A 45 1.88 3.73 5.14
C VAL A 45 1.24 3.49 6.52
N GLU A 46 1.71 2.53 7.30
CA GLU A 46 1.25 2.32 8.69
C GLU A 46 1.54 3.54 9.57
N GLU A 47 2.75 4.09 9.51
CA GLU A 47 3.15 5.28 10.29
C GLU A 47 2.31 6.51 9.92
N TYR A 48 2.13 6.78 8.63
CA TYR A 48 1.28 7.90 8.16
C TYR A 48 -0.15 7.80 8.73
N ASN A 49 -0.69 6.59 8.80
CA ASN A 49 -2.03 6.35 9.34
C ASN A 49 -2.09 6.47 10.87
N ALA A 50 -1.03 6.05 11.57
CA ALA A 50 -0.95 6.18 13.03
C ALA A 50 -0.88 7.64 13.51
N HIS A 51 -0.31 8.53 12.69
CA HIS A 51 -0.14 9.95 13.04
C HIS A 51 -1.26 10.88 12.53
N LYS A 52 -2.27 10.33 11.84
CA LYS A 52 -3.47 11.07 11.40
C LYS A 52 -4.64 11.03 12.40
N ILE A 53 -4.37 10.62 13.64
CA ILE A 53 -5.33 10.56 14.76
C ILE A 53 -5.29 11.86 15.55
#